data_AF-A0A938EMJ2-F1
#
_entry.id   AF-A0A938EMJ2-F1
#
_cell.length_a   1.000
_cell.length_b   1.000
_cell.length_c   1.000
_cell.angle_alpha   90.00
_cell.angle_beta   90.00
_cell.angle_gamma   90.00
#
_symmetry.space_group_name_H-M   'P 1'
#
loop_
_entity.id
_entity.type
_entity.pdbx_description
1 polymer ?
#
loop_
_entity_poly.entity_id
_entity_poly.type
_entity_poly.pdbx_seq_one_letter_code
_entity_poly.pdbx_strand_id
1 'polypeptide(L)'
;GRYVPGEEHAFLAEIDRLLGPTVRREFINHDVALEAAYDVPLVDAMRRAIEAEDPGAVCAPYILSAGTDAKAFARVGVQGYGFSPLLLPPDLDFTALFHGVDERVPIAAVEFGVRALDRFLRQA
;
A
#
# COMPACT_ATOMS: atom_id res chain seq x y z
N GLY A 1 -10.21 -6.79 12.77
CA GLY A 1 -8.84 -7.01 12.26
C GLY A 1 -8.77 -6.72 10.78
N ARG A 2 -7.62 -6.92 10.14
CA ARG A 2 -7.44 -6.84 8.68
C ARG A 2 -7.48 -8.25 8.08
N TYR A 3 -8.00 -8.36 6.87
CA TYR A 3 -8.11 -9.60 6.11
C TYR A 3 -7.72 -9.32 4.66
N VAL A 4 -7.35 -10.36 3.92
CA VAL A 4 -7.06 -10.26 2.48
C VAL A 4 -8.38 -10.25 1.68
N PRO A 5 -8.37 -9.76 0.43
CA PRO A 5 -9.55 -9.80 -0.44
C PRO A 5 -10.21 -11.18 -0.48
N GLY A 6 -11.54 -11.22 -0.36
CA GLY A 6 -12.33 -12.47 -0.34
C GLY A 6 -12.48 -13.16 1.02
N GLU A 7 -11.62 -12.86 2.00
CA GLU A 7 -11.55 -13.63 3.27
C GLU A 7 -12.35 -13.03 4.43
N GLU A 8 -13.12 -11.98 4.19
CA GLU A 8 -13.88 -11.28 5.23
C GLU A 8 -14.81 -12.22 6.00
N HIS A 9 -15.60 -13.03 5.29
CA HIS A 9 -16.61 -13.88 5.91
C HIS A 9 -15.96 -14.93 6.83
N ALA A 10 -14.92 -15.61 6.33
CA ALA A 10 -14.17 -16.59 7.11
C ALA A 10 -13.53 -15.95 8.35
N PHE A 11 -12.93 -14.77 8.18
CA PHE A 11 -12.33 -14.03 9.28
C PHE A 11 -13.34 -13.65 10.38
N LEU A 12 -14.50 -13.11 9.99
CA LEU A 12 -15.54 -12.72 10.94
C LEU A 12 -16.20 -13.92 11.61
N ALA A 13 -16.44 -15.01 10.87
CA ALA A 13 -16.98 -16.25 11.42
C ALA A 13 -16.07 -16.84 12.52
N GLU A 14 -14.75 -16.79 12.31
CA GLU A 14 -13.80 -17.26 13.33
C GLU A 14 -13.80 -16.37 14.58
N ILE A 15 -13.90 -15.05 14.42
CA ILE A 15 -14.07 -14.14 15.55
C ILE A 15 -15.35 -14.48 16.32
N ASP A 16 -16.49 -14.59 15.62
CA ASP A 16 -17.77 -14.83 16.27
C ASP A 16 -17.80 -16.19 16.99
N ARG A 17 -17.12 -17.22 16.43
CA ARG A 17 -16.91 -18.51 17.08
C ARG A 17 -16.11 -18.40 18.39
N LEU A 18 -15.07 -17.57 18.39
CA LEU A 18 -14.19 -17.38 19.56
C LEU A 18 -14.82 -16.52 20.65
N LEU A 19 -15.67 -15.54 20.29
CA LEU A 19 -16.34 -14.66 21.24
C LEU A 19 -17.40 -15.39 22.09
N GLY A 20 -18.06 -16.41 21.53
CA GLY A 20 -19.14 -17.12 22.20
C GLY A 20 -20.40 -16.26 22.42
N PRO A 21 -21.41 -16.77 23.14
CA PRO A 21 -22.74 -16.17 23.18
C PRO A 21 -22.87 -14.95 24.11
N THR A 22 -21.89 -14.69 24.98
CA THR A 22 -21.99 -13.66 26.03
C THR A 22 -21.34 -12.33 25.63
N VAL A 23 -20.64 -12.28 24.50
CA VAL A 23 -19.98 -11.08 24.00
C VAL A 23 -20.64 -10.63 22.71
N ARG A 24 -21.06 -9.36 22.67
CA ARG A 24 -21.60 -8.72 21.46
C ARG A 24 -20.49 -7.97 20.74
N ARG A 25 -20.36 -8.20 19.43
CA ARG A 25 -19.49 -7.44 18.54
C ARG A 25 -20.31 -6.40 17.77
N GLU A 26 -19.73 -5.23 17.60
CA GLU A 26 -20.22 -4.20 16.69
C GLU A 26 -19.05 -3.65 15.86
N PHE A 27 -19.37 -3.05 14.72
CA PHE A 27 -18.40 -2.35 13.92
C PHE A 27 -18.44 -0.87 14.27
N ILE A 28 -17.34 -0.34 14.81
CA ILE A 28 -17.09 1.11 14.86
C ILE A 28 -16.61 1.57 13.49
N ASN A 29 -15.61 0.86 12.95
CA ASN A 29 -15.11 1.04 11.59
C ASN A 29 -15.11 -0.31 10.88
N HIS A 30 -15.62 -0.32 9.66
CA HIS A 30 -15.65 -1.48 8.78
C HIS A 30 -15.35 -1.03 7.36
N ASP A 31 -14.40 -1.70 6.73
CA ASP A 31 -13.92 -1.31 5.42
C ASP A 31 -13.38 -2.51 4.64
N VAL A 32 -13.41 -2.39 3.32
CA VAL A 32 -13.08 -3.47 2.40
C VAL A 32 -11.58 -3.76 2.38
N ALA A 33 -11.22 -5.00 2.00
CA ALA A 33 -9.89 -5.34 1.54
C ALA A 33 -9.82 -5.06 0.03
N LEU A 34 -8.78 -4.35 -0.41
CA LEU A 34 -8.63 -3.96 -1.81
C LEU A 34 -7.63 -4.87 -2.52
N GLU A 35 -7.90 -5.11 -3.79
CA GLU A 35 -6.96 -5.63 -4.78
C GLU A 35 -7.00 -4.74 -6.03
N ALA A 36 -5.92 -4.81 -6.80
CA ALA A 36 -5.76 -4.08 -8.06
C ALA A 36 -5.03 -4.98 -9.06
N ALA A 37 -5.39 -4.86 -10.35
CA ALA A 37 -4.71 -5.58 -11.41
C ALA A 37 -3.27 -5.05 -11.58
N TYR A 38 -2.30 -5.95 -11.66
CA TYR A 38 -0.90 -5.55 -11.85
C TYR A 38 -0.59 -5.19 -13.32
N ASP A 39 -1.16 -5.95 -14.26
CA ASP A 39 -0.88 -5.82 -15.70
C ASP A 39 -1.71 -4.70 -16.33
N VAL A 40 -1.43 -3.45 -15.94
CA VAL A 40 -2.10 -2.24 -16.45
C VAL A 40 -1.09 -1.17 -16.89
N PRO A 41 -1.43 -0.32 -17.89
CA PRO A 41 -0.52 0.72 -18.39
C PRO A 41 0.01 1.67 -17.31
N LEU A 42 -0.77 1.89 -16.26
CA LEU A 42 -0.41 2.74 -15.12
C LEU A 42 0.79 2.18 -14.35
N VAL A 43 0.79 0.87 -14.05
CA VAL A 43 1.90 0.18 -13.37
C VAL A 43 3.14 0.15 -14.26
N ASP A 44 2.97 -0.05 -15.56
CA ASP A 44 4.06 0.05 -16.53
C ASP A 44 4.70 1.44 -16.56
N ALA A 45 3.90 2.51 -16.45
CA ALA A 45 4.42 3.87 -16.36
C ALA A 45 5.21 4.11 -15.06
N MET A 46 4.73 3.59 -13.92
CA MET A 46 5.48 3.61 -12.67
C MET A 46 6.82 2.88 -12.79
N ARG A 47 6.83 1.68 -13.40
CA ARG A 47 8.03 0.88 -13.64
C ARG A 47 9.06 1.64 -14.48
N ARG A 48 8.63 2.24 -15.60
CA ARG A 48 9.53 3.03 -16.47
C ARG A 48 10.12 4.24 -15.75
N ALA A 49 9.34 4.90 -14.89
CA ALA A 49 9.81 6.04 -14.13
C ALA A 49 10.89 5.66 -13.11
N ILE A 50 10.73 4.51 -12.45
CA ILE A 50 11.77 3.94 -11.57
C ILE A 50 13.02 3.56 -12.37
N GLU A 51 12.88 2.80 -13.45
CA GLU A 51 14.00 2.32 -14.27
C GLU A 51 14.84 3.46 -14.87
N ALA A 52 14.22 4.61 -15.15
CA ALA A 52 14.92 5.80 -15.63
C ALA A 52 15.79 6.49 -14.55
N GLU A 53 15.47 6.30 -13.28
CA GLU A 53 16.23 6.86 -12.15
C GLU A 53 17.17 5.82 -11.49
N ASP A 54 16.84 4.53 -11.61
CA ASP A 54 17.63 3.39 -11.12
C ASP A 54 17.71 2.29 -12.20
N PRO A 55 18.70 2.37 -13.13
CA PRO A 55 18.83 1.41 -14.22
C PRO A 55 19.04 -0.02 -13.75
N GLY A 56 18.16 -0.93 -14.18
CA GLY A 56 18.18 -2.33 -13.78
C GLY A 56 17.32 -2.64 -12.55
N ALA A 57 16.62 -1.65 -11.99
CA ALA A 57 15.63 -1.86 -10.93
C ALA A 57 14.52 -2.84 -11.38
N VAL A 58 14.13 -3.71 -10.45
CA VAL A 58 13.04 -4.68 -10.65
C VAL A 58 11.85 -4.29 -9.78
N CYS A 59 10.72 -3.95 -10.40
CA CYS A 59 9.49 -3.64 -9.68
C CYS A 59 8.69 -4.91 -9.39
N ALA A 60 8.52 -5.25 -8.12
CA ALA A 60 7.68 -6.36 -7.68
C ALA A 60 6.33 -5.86 -7.13
N PRO A 61 5.22 -6.62 -7.30
CA PRO A 61 3.97 -6.34 -6.61
C PRO A 61 4.16 -6.36 -5.09
N TYR A 62 3.52 -5.42 -4.39
CA TYR A 62 3.57 -5.32 -2.94
C TYR A 62 2.16 -5.21 -2.35
N ILE A 63 1.87 -6.07 -1.37
CA ILE A 63 0.61 -6.04 -0.61
C ILE A 63 0.91 -5.39 0.74
N LEU A 64 0.35 -4.21 0.96
CA LEU A 64 0.50 -3.49 2.22
C LEU A 64 -0.54 -4.00 3.24
N SER A 65 -0.09 -4.55 4.37
CA SER A 65 -0.95 -5.00 5.47
C SER A 65 -1.50 -3.85 6.34
N ALA A 66 -1.72 -2.67 5.74
CA ALA A 66 -2.19 -1.44 6.38
C ALA A 66 -3.49 -0.90 5.73
N GLY A 67 -3.90 0.30 6.14
CA GLY A 67 -5.01 1.03 5.52
C GLY A 67 -4.49 2.27 4.79
N THR A 68 -5.09 2.60 3.65
CA THR A 68 -4.80 3.81 2.87
C THR A 68 -6.10 4.44 2.38
N ASP A 69 -6.04 5.71 1.96
CA ASP A 69 -7.21 6.42 1.41
C ASP A 69 -7.77 5.79 0.12
N ALA A 70 -7.03 4.86 -0.50
CA ALA A 70 -7.53 4.07 -1.62
C ALA A 70 -8.87 3.38 -1.31
N LYS A 71 -9.12 3.02 -0.04
CA LYS A 71 -10.41 2.44 0.39
C LYS A 71 -11.57 3.41 0.26
N ALA A 72 -11.34 4.67 0.61
CA ALA A 72 -12.34 5.72 0.43
C ALA A 72 -12.57 6.01 -1.06
N PHE A 73 -11.50 6.12 -1.84
CA PHE A 73 -11.57 6.37 -3.28
C PHE A 73 -12.24 5.23 -4.07
N ALA A 74 -12.05 3.98 -3.67
CA ALA A 74 -12.71 2.84 -4.29
C ALA A 74 -14.25 2.93 -4.22
N ARG A 75 -14.81 3.54 -3.16
CA ARG A 75 -16.26 3.72 -3.01
C ARG A 75 -16.86 4.68 -4.04
N VAL A 76 -16.05 5.54 -4.65
CA VAL A 76 -16.45 6.44 -5.74
C VAL A 76 -15.95 5.97 -7.11
N GLY A 77 -15.53 4.70 -7.21
CA GLY A 77 -15.12 4.08 -8.48
C GLY A 77 -13.70 4.41 -8.95
N VAL A 78 -12.86 4.97 -8.07
CA VAL A 78 -11.45 5.25 -8.38
C VAL A 78 -10.59 4.07 -7.94
N GLN A 79 -9.95 3.40 -8.90
CA GLN A 79 -8.99 2.34 -8.63
C GLN A 79 -7.65 2.94 -8.19
N GLY A 80 -7.29 2.74 -6.92
CA GLY A 80 -6.05 3.27 -6.34
C GLY A 80 -4.84 2.38 -6.57
N TYR A 81 -3.68 2.99 -6.83
CA TYR A 81 -2.36 2.35 -6.84
C TYR A 81 -1.42 3.17 -5.96
N GLY A 82 -0.70 2.49 -5.06
CA GLY A 82 0.29 3.15 -4.20
C GLY A 82 1.58 3.43 -4.98
N PHE A 83 2.03 4.68 -4.99
CA PHE A 83 3.30 5.06 -5.60
C PHE A 83 4.01 6.13 -4.76
N SER A 84 4.97 5.70 -3.96
CA SER A 84 5.79 6.56 -3.11
C SER A 84 7.26 6.14 -3.26
N PRO A 85 7.89 6.44 -4.40
CA PRO A 85 9.24 6.00 -4.71
C PRO A 85 10.24 6.60 -3.72
N LEU A 86 11.05 5.75 -3.10
CA LEU A 86 12.13 6.15 -2.19
C LEU A 86 13.31 5.20 -2.43
N LEU A 87 14.51 5.77 -2.61
CA LEU A 87 15.74 4.99 -2.66
C LEU A 87 16.30 4.84 -1.24
N LEU A 88 15.98 3.71 -0.60
CA LEU A 88 16.29 3.48 0.81
C LEU A 88 17.59 2.67 0.98
N PRO A 89 18.40 2.96 2.01
CA PRO A 89 19.52 2.11 2.40
C PRO A 89 19.05 0.69 2.75
N PRO A 90 19.83 -0.35 2.41
CA PRO A 90 19.44 -1.74 2.62
C PRO A 90 19.32 -2.14 4.10
N ASP A 91 19.95 -1.39 4.99
CA ASP A 91 19.98 -1.60 6.44
C ASP A 91 18.90 -0.79 7.20
N LEU A 92 18.13 0.05 6.50
CA LEU A 92 17.05 0.83 7.10
C LEU A 92 15.79 -0.03 7.23
N ASP A 93 15.38 -0.34 8.47
CA ASP A 93 14.04 -0.89 8.74
C ASP A 93 12.97 0.20 8.56
N PHE A 94 12.59 0.43 7.30
CA PHE A 94 11.63 1.47 6.95
C PHE A 94 10.23 1.17 7.48
N THR A 95 9.85 -0.10 7.58
CA THR A 95 8.52 -0.49 8.07
C THR A 95 8.33 -0.17 9.55
N ALA A 96 9.38 -0.29 10.37
CA ALA A 96 9.33 0.10 11.78
C ALA A 96 9.21 1.61 12.00
N LEU A 97 9.49 2.43 10.97
CA LEU A 97 9.40 3.89 11.06
C LEU A 97 7.97 4.40 10.92
N PHE A 98 7.04 3.61 10.37
CA PHE A 98 5.65 4.02 10.24
C PHE A 98 5.04 4.29 11.62
N HIS A 99 4.76 5.57 11.92
CA HIS A 99 4.28 6.02 13.23
C HIS A 99 5.26 5.75 14.39
N GLY A 100 6.53 5.54 14.09
CA GLY A 100 7.59 5.35 15.07
C GLY A 100 7.98 6.65 15.76
N VAL A 101 8.63 6.56 16.93
CA VAL A 101 9.10 7.74 17.69
C VAL A 101 10.10 8.59 16.89
N ASP A 102 10.90 7.94 16.05
CA ASP A 102 11.95 8.56 15.23
C ASP A 102 11.68 8.32 13.73
N GLU A 103 10.43 8.53 13.31
CA GLU A 103 10.02 8.48 11.91
C GLU A 103 10.88 9.44 11.08
N ARG A 104 11.60 8.89 10.09
CA ARG A 104 12.55 9.65 9.27
C ARG A 104 12.79 8.98 7.92
N VAL A 105 13.41 9.72 7.01
CA VAL A 105 13.82 9.22 5.71
C VAL A 105 15.10 9.95 5.27
N PRO A 106 16.02 9.30 4.53
CA PRO A 106 17.16 10.01 3.97
C PRO A 106 16.73 11.09 2.97
N ILE A 107 17.38 12.25 3.01
CA ILE A 107 17.10 13.36 2.06
C ILE A 107 17.27 12.88 0.61
N ALA A 108 18.34 12.12 0.33
CA ALA A 108 18.59 11.56 -1.00
C ALA A 108 17.45 10.65 -1.50
N ALA A 109 16.74 9.96 -0.59
CA ALA A 109 15.59 9.13 -0.95
C ALA A 109 14.39 9.99 -1.38
N VAL A 110 14.17 11.13 -0.72
CA VAL A 110 13.15 12.12 -1.09
C VAL A 110 13.49 12.75 -2.44
N GLU A 111 14.74 13.14 -2.66
CA GLU A 111 15.19 13.70 -3.93
C GLU A 111 15.00 12.70 -5.09
N PHE A 112 15.32 11.43 -4.88
CA PHE A 112 15.03 10.36 -5.83
C PHE A 112 13.51 10.25 -6.08
N GLY A 113 12.72 10.23 -5.01
CA GLY A 113 11.28 10.11 -5.10
C GLY A 113 10.62 11.22 -5.91
N VAL A 114 11.08 12.46 -5.74
CA VAL A 114 10.60 13.61 -6.51
C VAL A 114 10.90 13.43 -8.00
N ARG A 115 12.12 13.00 -8.37
CA ARG A 115 12.48 12.80 -9.79
C ARG A 115 11.69 11.66 -10.42
N ALA A 116 11.54 10.54 -9.72
CA ALA A 116 10.73 9.41 -10.19
C ALA A 116 9.25 9.82 -10.36
N LEU A 117 8.68 10.55 -9.40
CA LEU A 117 7.31 11.02 -9.47
C LEU A 117 7.10 12.05 -10.60
N ASP A 118 8.01 13.02 -10.77
CA ASP A 118 7.95 14.00 -11.87
C ASP A 118 8.00 13.31 -13.24
N ARG A 119 8.91 12.32 -13.43
CA ARG A 119 8.95 11.53 -14.66
C ARG A 119 7.66 10.77 -14.91
N PHE A 120 7.15 10.10 -13.89
CA PHE A 120 5.89 9.38 -13.98
C PHE A 120 4.76 10.32 -14.45
N LEU A 121 4.58 11.48 -13.82
CA LEU A 121 3.52 12.42 -14.16
C LEU A 121 3.67 13.06 -15.55
N ARG A 122 4.90 13.19 -16.06
CA ARG A 122 5.14 13.72 -17.43
C ARG A 122 4.98 12.68 -18.54
N GLN A 123 4.99 11.39 -18.18
CA GLN A 123 4.95 10.28 -19.12
C GLN A 123 3.66 9.44 -19.02
N ALA A 124 2.83 9.70 -18.00
CA ALA A 124 1.54 9.06 -17.77
C ALA A 124 0.44 9.61 -18.69
#